data_AF-A0A6I5X4E3-F1
#
_entry.id   AF-A0A6I5X4E3-F1
#
_cell.length_a   1.000
_cell.length_b   1.000
_cell.length_c   1.000
_cell.angle_alpha   90.00
_cell.angle_beta   90.00
_cell.angle_gamma   90.00
#
_symmetry.space_group_name_H-M   'P 1'
#
loop_
_entity.id
_entity.type
_entity.pdbx_description
1 polymer ?
#
loop_
_entity_poly.entity_id
_entity_poly.type
_entity_poly.pdbx_seq_one_letter_code
_entity_poly.pdbx_strand_id
1 'polypeptide(L)'
;MVLLGLLLILLAAGAAVWLVLGSQSLTTPITLPTPGAHIGMTPLALLITGAVILLVFWLGLLLIRGSVKRRRRPGREAKEAQRQAELEENIRADERGRAEETHQSALAERDRVRDEEFQSQLAERERVRDTEERTRMSEAETRIRADERAKVEDEFRRREAAVTPSAATAPVVGTTAATGAAAYTGSHAAAATAPETDPTEGTDATDGTDRTDRTDASEGTDAGEQPDHGEGERYRTVADKLMGRGPTGEA
;
A
#
# COMPACT_ATOMS: atom_id res chain seq x y z
N MET A 1 -11.30 23.21 -46.06
CA MET A 1 -12.09 22.12 -46.68
C MET A 1 -13.57 22.51 -46.83
N VAL A 2 -14.29 22.82 -45.75
CA VAL A 2 -15.68 23.35 -45.83
C VAL A 2 -15.74 24.71 -46.54
N LEU A 3 -14.81 25.62 -46.25
CA LEU A 3 -14.68 26.92 -46.93
C LEU A 3 -14.50 26.82 -48.44
N LEU A 4 -13.74 25.84 -48.94
CA LEU A 4 -13.53 25.66 -50.38
C LEU A 4 -14.80 25.14 -51.07
N GLY A 5 -15.53 24.20 -50.43
CA GLY A 5 -16.82 23.72 -50.93
C GLY A 5 -17.89 24.82 -50.92
N LEU A 6 -17.91 25.65 -49.88
CA LEU A 6 -18.85 26.77 -49.76
C LEU A 6 -18.52 27.88 -50.78
N LEU A 7 -17.24 28.17 -51.02
CA LEU A 7 -16.78 29.06 -52.09
C LEU A 7 -17.22 28.54 -53.47
N LEU A 8 -17.10 27.23 -53.71
CA LEU A 8 -17.52 26.60 -54.97
C LEU A 8 -19.04 26.70 -55.19
N ILE A 9 -19.82 26.47 -54.12
CA ILE A 9 -21.28 26.60 -54.15
C ILE A 9 -21.68 28.06 -54.40
N LEU A 10 -21.01 29.02 -53.74
CA LEU A 10 -21.28 30.45 -53.91
C LEU A 10 -20.98 30.90 -55.35
N LEU A 11 -19.86 30.43 -55.92
CA LEU A 11 -19.47 30.73 -57.30
C LEU A 11 -20.42 30.10 -58.31
N ALA A 12 -20.86 28.86 -58.09
CA ALA A 12 -21.87 28.19 -58.92
C ALA A 12 -23.23 28.89 -58.84
N ALA A 13 -23.66 29.32 -57.64
CA ALA A 13 -24.89 30.07 -57.45
C ALA A 13 -24.83 31.44 -58.14
N GLY A 14 -23.71 32.15 -58.02
CA GLY A 14 -23.47 33.41 -58.72
C GLY A 14 -23.51 33.25 -60.24
N ALA A 15 -22.87 32.21 -60.78
CA ALA A 15 -22.90 31.90 -62.21
C ALA A 15 -24.31 31.53 -62.70
N ALA A 16 -25.09 30.77 -61.91
CA ALA A 16 -26.46 30.41 -62.25
C ALA A 16 -27.39 31.63 -62.26
N VAL A 17 -27.29 32.51 -61.27
CA VAL A 17 -28.06 33.77 -61.22
C VAL A 17 -27.69 34.67 -62.40
N TRP A 18 -26.40 34.82 -62.69
CA TRP A 18 -25.92 35.61 -63.84
C TRP A 18 -26.42 35.03 -65.17
N LEU A 19 -26.43 33.70 -65.32
CA LEU A 19 -26.97 33.01 -66.50
C LEU A 19 -28.48 33.24 -66.64
N VAL A 20 -29.25 33.20 -65.55
CA VAL A 20 -30.70 33.44 -65.58
C VAL A 20 -31.01 34.90 -65.93
N LEU A 21 -30.31 35.87 -65.34
CA LEU A 21 -30.43 37.29 -65.69
C LEU A 21 -30.02 37.55 -67.15
N GLY A 22 -28.95 36.91 -67.61
CA GLY A 22 -28.56 36.92 -69.02
C GLY A 22 -29.59 36.24 -69.93
N SER A 23 -30.30 35.22 -69.44
CA SER A 23 -31.31 34.50 -70.23
C SER A 23 -32.57 35.32 -70.48
N GLN A 24 -32.92 36.23 -69.57
CA GLN A 24 -34.03 37.18 -69.77
C GLN A 24 -33.75 38.17 -70.91
N SER A 25 -32.49 38.27 -71.34
CA SER A 25 -32.04 39.08 -72.47
C SER A 25 -32.09 38.36 -73.82
N LEU A 26 -32.64 37.13 -73.92
CA LEU A 26 -32.71 36.37 -75.18
C LEU A 26 -34.02 36.52 -75.97
N THR A 27 -35.05 37.18 -75.43
CA THR A 27 -36.28 37.44 -76.21
C THR A 27 -36.13 38.63 -77.16
N THR A 28 -35.06 39.40 -77.01
CA THR A 28 -34.57 40.38 -77.98
C THR A 28 -33.11 40.06 -78.27
N PRO A 29 -32.63 40.06 -79.53
CA PRO A 29 -31.21 39.88 -79.81
C PRO A 29 -30.44 41.06 -79.24
N ILE A 30 -29.93 40.92 -78.01
CA ILE A 30 -29.11 41.96 -77.37
C ILE A 30 -27.72 41.91 -77.99
N THR A 31 -27.51 42.83 -78.93
CA THR A 31 -26.18 43.25 -79.36
C THR A 31 -25.56 44.02 -78.19
N LEU A 32 -24.71 43.36 -77.39
CA LEU A 32 -23.85 44.07 -76.45
C LEU A 32 -22.73 44.74 -77.26
N PRO A 33 -22.66 46.09 -77.32
CA PRO A 33 -21.56 46.79 -77.96
C PRO A 33 -20.33 46.72 -77.05
N THR A 34 -19.64 45.58 -77.03
CA THR A 34 -18.23 45.54 -76.64
C THR A 34 -17.39 45.97 -77.85
N PRO A 35 -16.46 46.93 -77.70
CA PRO A 35 -15.68 47.42 -78.83
C PRO A 35 -14.75 46.31 -79.33
N GLY A 36 -15.15 45.63 -80.40
CA GLY A 36 -14.26 44.79 -81.20
C GLY A 36 -14.62 43.30 -81.35
N ALA A 37 -15.68 42.78 -80.72
CA ALA A 37 -16.07 41.38 -80.95
C ALA A 37 -17.56 41.13 -80.69
N HIS A 38 -18.27 40.71 -81.75
CA HIS A 38 -19.63 40.18 -81.65
C HIS A 38 -19.55 38.67 -81.46
N ILE A 39 -19.48 38.20 -80.21
CA ILE A 39 -19.58 36.77 -79.92
C ILE A 39 -21.06 36.44 -79.79
N GLY A 40 -21.67 36.03 -80.90
CA GLY A 40 -23.01 35.44 -80.89
C GLY A 40 -22.95 34.10 -80.15
N MET A 41 -23.33 34.07 -78.88
CA MET A 41 -23.48 32.80 -78.16
C MET A 41 -24.76 32.13 -78.63
N THR A 42 -24.61 31.00 -79.31
CA THR A 42 -25.73 30.17 -79.74
C THR A 42 -26.51 29.67 -78.50
N PRO A 43 -27.83 29.49 -78.56
CA PRO A 43 -28.62 28.92 -77.45
C PRO A 43 -28.05 27.58 -76.95
N LEU A 44 -27.38 26.85 -77.84
CA LEU A 44 -26.65 25.61 -77.55
C LEU A 44 -25.46 25.85 -76.60
N ALA A 45 -24.75 26.97 -76.70
CA ALA A 45 -23.65 27.33 -75.80
C ALA A 45 -24.16 27.60 -74.36
N LEU A 46 -25.34 28.21 -74.21
CA LEU A 46 -25.96 28.42 -72.90
C LEU A 46 -26.35 27.07 -72.25
N LEU A 47 -26.87 26.13 -73.05
CA LEU A 47 -27.20 24.79 -72.57
C LEU A 47 -25.96 24.02 -72.10
N ILE A 48 -24.87 24.05 -72.87
CA ILE A 48 -23.59 23.42 -72.48
C ILE A 48 -23.05 24.07 -71.20
N THR A 49 -23.09 25.39 -71.10
CA THR A 49 -22.59 26.12 -69.92
C THR A 49 -23.38 25.73 -68.67
N GLY A 50 -24.72 25.65 -68.77
CA GLY A 50 -25.57 25.18 -67.68
C GLY A 50 -25.26 23.73 -67.26
N ALA A 51 -25.02 22.83 -68.22
CA ALA A 51 -24.65 21.44 -67.95
C ALA A 51 -23.29 21.34 -67.23
N VAL A 52 -22.31 22.16 -67.61
CA VAL A 52 -21.00 22.23 -66.94
C VAL A 52 -21.14 22.72 -65.49
N ILE A 53 -21.96 23.75 -65.24
CA ILE A 53 -22.22 24.26 -63.88
C ILE A 53 -22.86 23.17 -63.00
N LEU A 54 -23.85 22.44 -63.52
CA LEU A 54 -24.48 21.31 -62.82
C LEU A 54 -23.48 20.20 -62.50
N LEU A 55 -22.57 19.86 -63.42
CA LEU A 55 -21.51 18.88 -63.20
C LEU A 55 -20.54 19.31 -62.10
N VAL A 56 -20.08 20.56 -62.11
CA VAL A 56 -19.18 21.09 -61.08
C VAL A 56 -19.87 21.13 -59.72
N PHE A 57 -21.15 21.52 -59.70
CA PHE A 57 -21.96 21.52 -58.48
C PHE A 57 -22.12 20.11 -57.91
N TRP A 58 -22.46 19.13 -58.75
CA TRP A 58 -22.62 17.73 -58.36
C TRP A 58 -21.30 17.13 -57.85
N LEU A 59 -20.17 17.47 -58.50
CA LEU A 59 -18.84 17.07 -58.08
C LEU A 59 -18.46 17.67 -56.72
N GLY A 60 -18.78 18.95 -56.49
CA GLY A 60 -18.60 19.61 -55.19
C GLY A 60 -19.39 18.91 -54.09
N LEU A 61 -20.65 18.53 -54.36
CA LEU A 61 -21.50 17.81 -53.42
C LEU A 61 -20.95 16.40 -53.11
N LEU A 62 -20.44 15.69 -54.12
CA LEU A 62 -19.84 14.36 -53.97
C LEU A 62 -18.58 14.41 -53.08
N LEU A 63 -17.75 15.45 -53.24
CA LEU A 63 -16.57 15.68 -52.39
C LEU A 63 -16.95 15.98 -50.94
N ILE A 64 -17.97 16.79 -50.71
CA ILE A 64 -18.49 17.06 -49.35
C ILE A 64 -18.97 15.75 -48.72
N ARG A 65 -19.80 14.98 -49.43
CA ARG A 65 -20.35 13.71 -48.94
C ARG A 65 -19.27 12.63 -48.73
N GLY A 66 -18.25 12.59 -49.58
CA GLY A 66 -17.11 11.69 -49.44
C GLY A 66 -16.20 12.04 -48.25
N SER A 67 -16.00 13.33 -47.97
CA SER A 67 -15.10 13.78 -46.91
C SER A 67 -15.60 13.45 -45.49
N VAL A 68 -16.92 13.46 -45.27
CA VAL A 68 -17.54 13.10 -43.98
C VAL A 68 -17.33 11.63 -43.63
N LYS A 69 -17.27 10.74 -44.62
CA LYS A 69 -17.13 9.29 -44.39
C LYS A 69 -15.72 8.90 -43.89
N ARG A 70 -14.70 9.75 -44.09
CA ARG A 70 -13.31 9.46 -43.68
C ARG A 70 -13.02 9.78 -42.20
N ARG A 71 -13.90 10.50 -41.50
CA ARG A 71 -13.70 10.89 -40.08
C ARG A 71 -14.19 9.90 -39.02
N ARG A 72 -14.73 8.73 -39.41
CA ARG A 72 -15.21 7.68 -38.46
C ARG A 72 -14.24 6.51 -38.26
N ARG A 73 -12.92 6.71 -38.46
CA ARG A 73 -11.89 5.70 -38.16
C ARG A 73 -10.86 6.00 -37.03
N PRO A 74 -10.85 7.13 -36.30
CA PRO A 74 -9.90 7.26 -35.18
C PRO A 74 -10.36 6.53 -33.90
N GLY A 75 -11.62 6.11 -33.82
CA GLY A 75 -12.17 5.50 -32.59
C GLY A 75 -11.74 4.06 -32.30
N ARG A 76 -11.03 3.39 -33.21
CA ARG A 76 -10.49 2.04 -32.97
C ARG A 76 -9.03 2.09 -32.54
N GLU A 77 -8.23 2.92 -33.20
CA GLU A 77 -6.82 3.13 -32.84
C GLU A 77 -6.69 3.83 -31.46
N ALA A 78 -7.56 4.81 -31.14
CA ALA A 78 -7.56 5.42 -29.81
C ALA A 78 -8.01 4.45 -28.71
N LYS A 79 -8.92 3.52 -29.04
CA LYS A 79 -9.43 2.51 -28.10
C LYS A 79 -8.44 1.35 -27.91
N GLU A 80 -7.64 1.04 -28.92
CA GLU A 80 -6.51 0.10 -28.84
C GLU A 80 -5.33 0.70 -28.08
N ALA A 81 -5.03 1.99 -28.28
CA ALA A 81 -4.03 2.71 -27.49
C ALA A 81 -4.42 2.82 -26.01
N GLN A 82 -5.71 3.06 -25.72
CA GLN A 82 -6.21 3.06 -24.34
C GLN A 82 -6.12 1.67 -23.69
N ARG A 83 -6.48 0.61 -24.41
CA ARG A 83 -6.32 -0.78 -23.92
C ARG A 83 -4.86 -1.16 -23.69
N GLN A 84 -3.93 -0.66 -24.50
CA GLN A 84 -2.50 -0.88 -24.28
C GLN A 84 -1.99 -0.12 -23.05
N ALA A 85 -2.42 1.12 -22.85
CA ALA A 85 -2.08 1.88 -21.64
C ALA A 85 -2.63 1.22 -20.37
N GLU A 86 -3.87 0.74 -20.41
CA GLU A 86 -4.49 0.00 -19.29
C GLU A 86 -3.76 -1.32 -18.99
N LEU A 87 -3.31 -2.05 -20.02
CA LEU A 87 -2.52 -3.27 -19.83
C LEU A 87 -1.13 -2.98 -19.24
N GLU A 88 -0.46 -1.93 -19.70
CA GLU A 88 0.85 -1.54 -19.17
C GLU A 88 0.74 -1.02 -17.72
N GLU A 89 -0.32 -0.27 -17.41
CA GLU A 89 -0.61 0.17 -16.04
C GLU A 89 -0.93 -1.02 -15.13
N ASN A 90 -1.71 -1.99 -15.60
CA ASN A 90 -2.02 -3.20 -14.83
C ASN A 90 -0.78 -4.05 -14.57
N ILE A 91 0.13 -4.19 -15.55
CA ILE A 91 1.43 -4.86 -15.35
C ILE A 91 2.27 -4.12 -14.28
N ARG A 92 2.36 -2.79 -14.35
CA ARG A 92 3.08 -2.01 -13.32
C ARG A 92 2.43 -2.12 -11.93
N ALA A 93 1.09 -2.18 -11.86
CA ALA A 93 0.38 -2.35 -10.60
C ALA A 93 0.60 -3.76 -10.01
N ASP A 94 0.58 -4.80 -10.85
CA ASP A 94 0.84 -6.19 -10.47
C ASP A 94 2.30 -6.39 -10.00
N GLU A 95 3.27 -5.72 -10.64
CA GLU A 95 4.67 -5.69 -10.18
C GLU A 95 4.81 -5.05 -8.80
N ARG A 96 4.13 -3.92 -8.55
CA ARG A 96 4.10 -3.29 -7.21
C ARG A 96 3.43 -4.19 -6.19
N GLY A 97 2.33 -4.85 -6.56
CA GLY A 97 1.64 -5.82 -5.70
C GLY A 97 2.54 -6.96 -5.27
N ARG A 98 3.27 -7.58 -6.22
CA ARG A 98 4.24 -8.64 -5.88
C ARG A 98 5.38 -8.13 -5.00
N ALA A 99 5.89 -6.93 -5.25
CA ALA A 99 6.92 -6.33 -4.41
C ALA A 99 6.42 -6.12 -2.96
N GLU A 100 5.20 -5.61 -2.80
CA GLU A 100 4.56 -5.42 -1.49
C GLU A 100 4.29 -6.74 -0.78
N GLU A 101 3.80 -7.77 -1.49
CA GLU A 101 3.60 -9.11 -0.93
C GLU A 101 4.92 -9.72 -0.43
N THR A 102 6.01 -9.62 -1.21
CA THR A 102 7.32 -10.10 -0.76
C THR A 102 7.80 -9.33 0.47
N HIS A 103 7.61 -8.01 0.52
CA HIS A 103 7.98 -7.19 1.66
C HIS A 103 7.16 -7.53 2.92
N GLN A 104 5.85 -7.70 2.77
CA GLN A 104 4.97 -8.11 3.87
C GLN A 104 5.30 -9.52 4.37
N SER A 105 5.60 -10.46 3.45
CA SER A 105 6.01 -11.81 3.84
C SER A 105 7.32 -11.82 4.61
N ALA A 106 8.28 -10.97 4.23
CA ALA A 106 9.56 -10.82 4.94
C ALA A 106 9.38 -10.20 6.34
N LEU A 107 8.48 -9.24 6.50
CA LEU A 107 8.14 -8.68 7.81
C LEU A 107 7.44 -9.70 8.69
N ALA A 108 6.46 -10.44 8.16
CA ALA A 108 5.76 -11.48 8.89
C ALA A 108 6.69 -12.61 9.34
N GLU A 109 7.64 -13.00 8.50
CA GLU A 109 8.65 -14.01 8.86
C GLU A 109 9.59 -13.50 9.94
N ARG A 110 10.03 -12.24 9.87
CA ARG A 110 10.85 -11.63 10.93
C ARG A 110 10.11 -11.60 12.26
N ASP A 111 8.83 -11.30 12.25
CA ASP A 111 8.02 -11.26 13.47
C ASP A 111 7.83 -12.67 14.06
N ARG A 112 7.62 -13.70 13.22
CA ARG A 112 7.59 -15.11 13.66
C ARG A 112 8.90 -15.54 14.33
N VAL A 113 10.04 -15.26 13.70
CA VAL A 113 11.36 -15.60 14.26
C VAL A 113 11.55 -14.89 15.61
N ARG A 114 11.14 -13.64 15.71
CA ARG A 114 11.24 -12.86 16.95
C ARG A 114 10.37 -13.45 18.06
N ASP A 115 9.16 -13.89 17.74
CA ASP A 115 8.26 -14.53 18.72
C ASP A 115 8.82 -15.88 19.19
N GLU A 116 9.39 -16.68 18.29
CA GLU A 116 10.07 -17.93 18.63
C GLU A 116 11.28 -17.69 19.56
N GLU A 117 12.10 -16.67 19.26
CA GLU A 117 13.21 -16.27 20.13
C GLU A 117 12.71 -15.86 21.52
N PHE A 118 11.66 -15.04 21.62
CA PHE A 118 11.08 -14.66 22.90
C PHE A 118 10.55 -15.86 23.68
N GLN A 119 9.86 -16.79 23.02
CA GLN A 119 9.39 -18.02 23.67
C GLN A 119 10.54 -18.90 24.16
N SER A 120 11.61 -19.02 23.36
CA SER A 120 12.78 -19.80 23.74
C SER A 120 13.48 -19.22 24.98
N GLN A 121 13.59 -17.88 25.07
CA GLN A 121 14.16 -17.20 26.23
C GLN A 121 13.29 -17.36 27.47
N LEU A 122 11.96 -17.31 27.33
CA LEU A 122 11.04 -17.56 28.44
C LEU A 122 11.15 -19.00 28.95
N ALA A 123 11.20 -19.97 28.05
CA ALA A 123 11.37 -21.38 28.40
C ALA A 123 12.74 -21.65 29.06
N GLU A 124 13.81 -21.00 28.59
CA GLU A 124 15.12 -21.11 29.23
C GLU A 124 15.11 -20.50 30.63
N ARG A 125 14.51 -19.32 30.80
CA ARG A 125 14.39 -18.66 32.11
C ARG A 125 13.56 -19.50 33.10
N GLU A 126 12.53 -20.18 32.61
CA GLU A 126 11.74 -21.12 33.41
C GLU A 126 12.58 -22.34 33.83
N ARG A 127 13.34 -22.95 32.90
CA ARG A 127 14.28 -24.03 33.24
C ARG A 127 15.31 -23.61 34.28
N VAL A 128 15.88 -22.41 34.16
CA VAL A 128 16.83 -21.88 35.15
C VAL A 128 16.16 -21.76 36.51
N ARG A 129 14.96 -21.17 36.57
CA ARG A 129 14.19 -21.06 37.83
C ARG A 129 13.93 -22.43 38.45
N ASP A 130 13.48 -23.40 37.65
CA ASP A 130 13.23 -24.77 38.12
C ASP A 130 14.50 -25.44 38.66
N THR A 131 15.65 -25.23 38.01
CA THR A 131 16.92 -25.77 38.49
C THR A 131 17.34 -25.13 39.81
N GLU A 132 17.18 -23.81 39.97
CA GLU A 132 17.45 -23.11 41.23
C GLU A 132 16.52 -23.55 42.36
N GLU A 133 15.24 -23.79 42.07
CA GLU A 133 14.29 -24.27 43.08
C GLU A 133 14.63 -25.70 43.51
N ARG A 134 14.99 -26.57 42.57
CA ARG A 134 15.45 -27.94 42.89
C ARG A 134 16.73 -27.95 43.70
N THR A 135 17.70 -27.08 43.39
CA THR A 135 18.94 -26.99 44.19
C THR A 135 18.64 -26.48 45.59
N ARG A 136 17.84 -25.42 45.74
CA ARG A 136 17.41 -24.92 47.07
C ARG A 136 16.68 -25.98 47.88
N MET A 137 15.78 -26.75 47.25
CA MET A 137 15.04 -27.83 47.91
C MET A 137 15.98 -28.96 48.35
N SER A 138 16.92 -29.36 47.48
CA SER A 138 17.93 -30.37 47.81
C SER A 138 18.83 -29.91 48.96
N GLU A 139 19.29 -28.66 48.95
CA GLU A 139 20.08 -28.09 50.04
C GLU A 139 19.30 -28.06 51.35
N ALA A 140 18.02 -27.62 51.32
CA ALA A 140 17.17 -27.62 52.51
C ALA A 140 17.00 -29.03 53.08
N GLU A 141 16.77 -30.04 52.22
CA GLU A 141 16.65 -31.43 52.63
C GLU A 141 17.96 -31.96 53.24
N THR A 142 19.11 -31.64 52.65
CA THR A 142 20.42 -32.04 53.21
C THR A 142 20.68 -31.43 54.59
N ARG A 143 20.27 -30.17 54.80
CA ARG A 143 20.35 -29.51 56.12
C ARG A 143 19.46 -30.21 57.15
N ILE A 144 18.21 -30.52 56.79
CA ILE A 144 17.30 -31.27 57.67
C ILE A 144 17.89 -32.63 58.04
N ARG A 145 18.41 -33.39 57.06
CA ARG A 145 19.04 -34.70 57.33
C ARG A 145 20.29 -34.58 58.21
N ALA A 146 21.08 -33.52 58.05
CA ALA A 146 22.26 -33.27 58.89
C ALA A 146 21.86 -32.95 60.34
N ASP A 147 20.85 -32.10 60.52
CA ASP A 147 20.30 -31.75 61.83
C ASP A 147 19.70 -32.98 62.54
N GLU A 148 18.99 -33.84 61.80
CA GLU A 148 18.45 -35.10 62.32
C GLU A 148 19.57 -36.06 62.76
N ARG A 149 20.64 -36.20 61.97
CA ARG A 149 21.81 -37.01 62.36
C ARG A 149 22.47 -36.48 63.63
N ALA A 150 22.66 -35.17 63.73
CA ALA A 150 23.24 -34.53 64.91
C ALA A 150 22.38 -34.80 66.16
N LYS A 151 21.05 -34.67 66.05
CA LYS A 151 20.11 -34.98 67.14
C LYS A 151 20.19 -36.44 67.57
N VAL A 152 20.23 -37.38 66.62
CA VAL A 152 20.35 -38.81 66.91
C VAL A 152 21.68 -39.11 67.62
N GLU A 153 22.78 -38.52 67.16
CA GLU A 153 24.10 -38.70 67.79
C GLU A 153 24.13 -38.16 69.22
N ASP A 154 23.55 -36.98 69.46
CA ASP A 154 23.43 -36.40 70.80
C ASP A 154 22.56 -37.26 71.72
N GLU A 155 21.47 -37.86 71.21
CA GLU A 155 20.68 -38.84 71.97
C GLU A 155 21.48 -40.09 72.32
N PHE A 156 22.25 -40.65 71.38
CA PHE A 156 23.12 -41.80 71.64
C PHE A 156 24.17 -41.48 72.70
N ARG A 157 24.86 -40.33 72.59
CA ARG A 157 25.85 -39.87 73.56
C ARG A 157 25.24 -39.68 74.95
N ARG A 158 24.01 -39.15 75.01
CA ARG A 158 23.26 -38.99 76.26
C ARG A 158 22.89 -40.34 76.88
N ARG A 159 22.53 -41.35 76.08
CA ARG A 159 22.27 -42.72 76.57
C ARG A 159 23.53 -43.42 77.05
N GLU A 160 24.64 -43.27 76.33
CA GLU A 160 25.93 -43.87 76.71
C GLU A 160 26.46 -43.30 78.03
N ALA A 161 26.36 -41.98 78.22
CA ALA A 161 26.67 -41.31 79.48
C ALA A 161 25.78 -41.78 80.65
N ALA A 162 24.53 -42.19 80.39
CA ALA A 162 23.64 -42.71 81.41
C ALA A 162 23.92 -44.18 81.79
N VAL A 163 24.53 -44.97 80.89
CA VAL A 163 24.82 -46.39 81.09
C VAL A 163 26.18 -46.61 81.78
N THR A 164 27.09 -45.65 81.70
CA THR A 164 28.42 -45.76 82.33
C THR A 164 28.36 -45.23 83.77
N PRO A 165 28.35 -46.07 84.83
CA PRO A 165 28.38 -45.57 86.20
C PRO A 165 29.72 -44.86 86.46
N SER A 166 29.61 -43.61 86.90
CA SER A 166 30.72 -42.73 87.28
C SER A 166 31.66 -43.41 88.27
N ALA A 167 32.81 -43.88 87.79
CA ALA A 167 33.97 -44.14 88.63
C ALA A 167 34.57 -42.79 89.03
N ALA A 168 34.12 -42.26 90.16
CA ALA A 168 34.56 -41.00 90.73
C ALA A 168 36.09 -40.97 90.88
N THR A 169 36.75 -40.14 90.08
CA THR A 169 38.14 -39.71 90.34
C THR A 169 38.08 -38.24 90.74
N ALA A 170 38.49 -37.95 91.97
CA ALA A 170 38.38 -36.67 92.64
C ALA A 170 39.20 -35.55 91.95
N PRO A 171 38.73 -34.28 92.00
CA PRO A 171 39.47 -33.16 91.42
C PRO A 171 40.59 -32.68 92.36
N VAL A 172 41.82 -32.65 91.84
CA VAL A 172 42.97 -31.96 92.45
C VAL A 172 42.86 -30.47 92.13
N VAL A 173 42.78 -29.67 93.19
CA VAL A 173 42.79 -28.21 93.20
C VAL A 173 44.18 -27.71 92.79
N GLY A 174 44.25 -26.87 91.76
CA GLY A 174 45.47 -26.21 91.30
C GLY A 174 45.14 -24.90 90.58
N THR A 175 45.31 -23.80 91.32
CA THR A 175 45.23 -22.39 90.94
C THR A 175 46.32 -21.96 89.95
N THR A 176 46.01 -21.07 88.99
CA THR A 176 46.66 -19.74 88.77
C THR A 176 46.08 -18.97 87.56
N ALA A 177 45.79 -17.68 87.79
CA ALA A 177 45.95 -16.46 86.93
C ALA A 177 45.35 -16.45 85.50
N ALA A 178 44.38 -15.58 85.19
CA ALA A 178 44.53 -14.20 84.63
C ALA A 178 45.34 -14.18 83.30
N THR A 179 44.92 -13.60 82.17
CA THR A 179 44.38 -12.25 81.92
C THR A 179 44.12 -12.08 80.41
N GLY A 180 43.07 -11.35 80.00
CA GLY A 180 42.93 -10.64 78.70
C GLY A 180 42.72 -11.50 77.44
N ALA A 181 42.12 -11.05 76.34
CA ALA A 181 41.47 -9.80 75.96
C ALA A 181 40.62 -10.10 74.70
N ALA A 182 39.53 -9.38 74.53
CA ALA A 182 38.60 -9.51 73.41
C ALA A 182 39.26 -9.21 72.04
N ALA A 183 38.89 -9.96 71.00
CA ALA A 183 39.10 -9.58 69.62
C ALA A 183 37.87 -9.95 68.78
N TYR A 184 36.93 -9.01 68.72
CA TYR A 184 35.84 -8.94 67.76
C TYR A 184 36.39 -8.22 66.51
N THR A 185 36.63 -8.94 65.42
CA THR A 185 36.96 -8.34 64.11
C THR A 185 35.69 -8.22 63.28
N GLY A 186 35.04 -7.06 63.41
CA GLY A 186 34.10 -6.55 62.42
C GLY A 186 34.86 -5.86 61.29
N SER A 187 34.59 -6.23 60.04
CA SER A 187 35.05 -5.51 58.86
C SER A 187 33.86 -4.77 58.23
N HIS A 188 33.60 -3.54 58.71
CA HIS A 188 32.89 -2.52 57.96
C HIS A 188 33.92 -1.71 57.17
N ALA A 189 33.91 -1.85 55.84
CA ALA A 189 34.57 -0.91 54.95
C ALA A 189 33.61 0.25 54.66
N ALA A 190 34.10 1.45 54.96
CA ALA A 190 33.39 2.70 54.94
C ALA A 190 33.16 3.25 53.53
N ALA A 191 32.11 4.06 53.46
CA ALA A 191 31.76 4.93 52.36
C ALA A 191 32.86 5.97 52.05
N ALA A 192 33.03 6.26 50.76
CA ALA A 192 33.53 7.53 50.24
C ALA A 192 32.55 7.94 49.12
N THR A 193 31.62 8.86 49.40
CA THR A 193 31.70 10.27 49.01
C THR A 193 31.54 10.46 47.50
N ALA A 194 30.33 10.89 47.10
CA ALA A 194 30.06 11.46 45.79
C ALA A 194 30.87 12.75 45.56
N PRO A 195 31.13 13.10 44.29
CA PRO A 195 30.59 14.38 43.85
C PRO A 195 29.80 14.28 42.54
N GLU A 196 28.76 15.11 42.52
CA GLU A 196 27.97 15.63 41.41
C GLU A 196 28.86 16.36 40.37
N THR A 197 28.28 16.72 39.21
CA THR A 197 28.85 17.31 37.96
C THR A 197 29.19 16.28 36.88
N ASP A 198 28.82 16.37 35.61
CA ASP A 198 28.11 17.37 34.78
C ASP A 198 27.91 16.72 33.38
N PRO A 199 26.74 16.80 32.72
CA PRO A 199 26.57 16.33 31.35
C PRO A 199 27.08 17.37 30.34
N THR A 200 28.29 17.18 29.83
CA THR A 200 28.77 17.83 28.60
C THR A 200 28.69 16.81 27.45
N GLU A 201 27.78 17.01 26.51
CA GLU A 201 27.97 17.88 25.33
C GLU A 201 28.54 17.06 24.16
N GLY A 202 27.60 16.56 23.36
CA GLY A 202 27.85 15.94 22.06
C GLY A 202 26.89 16.56 21.05
N THR A 203 27.15 17.83 20.75
CA THR A 203 26.94 18.56 19.48
C THR A 203 25.90 18.04 18.47
N ASP A 204 24.90 18.90 18.27
CA ASP A 204 24.49 19.49 17.00
C ASP A 204 24.65 18.66 15.70
N ALA A 205 23.49 18.32 15.12
CA ALA A 205 23.22 18.64 13.73
C ALA A 205 21.76 19.12 13.62
N THR A 206 21.63 20.44 13.66
CA THR A 206 20.46 21.18 13.19
C THR A 206 20.47 21.18 11.65
N ASP A 207 19.40 20.66 11.05
CA ASP A 207 18.96 21.07 9.72
C ASP A 207 17.44 20.75 9.66
N GLY A 208 16.49 21.68 9.62
CA GLY A 208 16.59 23.06 9.19
C GLY A 208 15.90 23.30 7.85
N THR A 209 14.70 22.76 7.59
CA THR A 209 13.75 23.47 6.70
C THR A 209 12.30 23.23 7.10
N ASP A 210 11.80 24.25 7.80
CA ASP A 210 10.55 24.94 7.51
C ASP A 210 10.06 24.78 6.05
N ARG A 211 8.82 24.31 5.88
CA ARG A 211 8.00 24.68 4.72
C ARG A 211 6.53 24.75 5.12
N THR A 212 6.18 25.96 5.52
CA THR A 212 4.92 26.65 5.31
C THR A 212 4.03 26.11 4.18
N ASP A 213 2.72 26.17 4.44
CA ASP A 213 1.65 26.48 3.50
C ASP A 213 1.45 25.59 2.28
N ARG A 214 0.38 24.79 2.35
CA ARG A 214 -0.68 24.91 1.34
C ARG A 214 -2.05 24.51 1.87
N THR A 215 -2.82 25.52 2.30
CA THR A 215 -4.25 25.59 1.97
C THR A 215 -4.39 25.63 0.46
N ASP A 216 -5.07 24.65 -0.13
CA ASP A 216 -5.90 24.89 -1.31
C ASP A 216 -7.14 23.99 -1.20
N ALA A 217 -8.24 24.67 -0.94
CA ALA A 217 -9.57 24.16 -1.20
C ALA A 217 -9.82 24.18 -2.71
N SER A 218 -10.27 23.05 -3.24
CA SER A 218 -11.20 22.96 -4.36
C SER A 218 -11.99 21.68 -4.09
N GLU A 219 -13.19 21.74 -3.53
CA GLU A 219 -14.41 22.14 -4.23
C GLU A 219 -14.44 21.51 -5.63
N GLY A 220 -15.15 20.38 -5.69
CA GLY A 220 -15.23 19.51 -6.85
C GLY A 220 -16.25 18.41 -6.58
N THR A 221 -17.50 18.85 -6.42
CA THR A 221 -18.72 18.05 -6.47
C THR A 221 -18.66 17.06 -7.63
N ASP A 222 -18.73 15.76 -7.35
CA ASP A 222 -19.44 14.87 -8.26
C ASP A 222 -20.20 13.81 -7.45
N ALA A 223 -21.50 14.03 -7.39
CA ALA A 223 -22.49 13.06 -6.99
C ALA A 223 -22.58 12.03 -8.13
N GLY A 224 -21.75 10.99 -8.05
CA GLY A 224 -21.75 9.85 -8.96
C GLY A 224 -22.16 8.59 -8.23
N GLU A 225 -23.47 8.37 -8.15
CA GLU A 225 -24.11 7.05 -8.26
C GLU A 225 -23.50 5.90 -7.43
N GLN A 226 -23.98 5.80 -6.20
CA GLN A 226 -23.95 4.57 -5.42
C GLN A 226 -24.74 3.51 -6.22
N PRO A 227 -24.12 2.39 -6.67
CA PRO A 227 -24.91 1.26 -7.13
C PRO A 227 -25.66 0.74 -5.90
N ASP A 228 -26.97 0.91 -5.93
CA ASP A 228 -27.91 0.22 -5.06
C ASP A 228 -27.65 -1.28 -5.19
N HIS A 229 -26.84 -1.78 -4.27
CA HIS A 229 -26.60 -3.19 -4.07
C HIS A 229 -27.90 -3.77 -3.53
N GLY A 230 -28.77 -4.18 -4.45
CA GLY A 230 -29.95 -4.95 -4.17
C GLY A 230 -29.60 -6.08 -3.19
N GLU A 231 -30.11 -5.91 -1.97
CA GLU A 231 -30.10 -6.91 -0.91
C GLU A 231 -30.72 -8.20 -1.46
N GLY A 232 -29.91 -9.24 -1.70
CA GLY A 232 -30.48 -10.52 -2.11
C GLY A 232 -29.53 -11.63 -2.52
N GLU A 233 -28.33 -11.32 -3.04
CA GLU A 233 -27.41 -12.38 -3.46
C GLU A 233 -26.41 -12.73 -2.37
N ARG A 234 -26.90 -13.59 -1.47
CA ARG A 234 -26.11 -14.35 -0.51
C ARG A 234 -24.89 -14.94 -1.22
N TYR A 235 -23.71 -14.67 -0.66
CA TYR A 235 -22.44 -15.28 -1.00
C TYR A 235 -22.58 -16.81 -1.12
N ARG A 236 -22.77 -17.31 -2.34
CA ARG A 236 -22.59 -18.73 -2.64
C ARG A 236 -21.10 -18.96 -2.77
N THR A 237 -20.53 -19.67 -1.80
CA THR A 237 -19.17 -20.16 -1.92
C THR A 237 -19.08 -21.09 -3.12
N VAL A 238 -17.94 -21.06 -3.81
CA VAL A 238 -17.70 -21.84 -5.04
C VAL A 238 -17.91 -23.35 -4.81
N ALA A 239 -17.74 -23.80 -3.56
CA ALA A 239 -18.01 -25.16 -3.10
C ALA A 239 -19.49 -25.57 -3.26
N ASP A 240 -20.44 -24.66 -3.07
CA ASP A 240 -21.88 -24.94 -3.14
C ASP A 240 -22.34 -25.15 -4.60
N LYS A 241 -21.64 -24.51 -5.55
CA LYS A 241 -21.87 -24.68 -6.99
C LYS A 241 -21.32 -26.02 -7.52
N LEU A 242 -20.29 -26.57 -6.89
CA LEU A 242 -19.73 -27.87 -7.25
C LEU A 242 -20.55 -29.05 -6.73
N MET A 243 -21.26 -28.88 -5.60
CA MET A 243 -22.05 -29.96 -4.97
C MET A 243 -23.49 -30.07 -5.45
N GLY A 244 -23.89 -29.30 -6.47
CA GLY A 244 -25.19 -29.49 -7.16
C GLY A 244 -26.43 -29.32 -6.28
N ARG A 245 -26.32 -28.60 -5.15
CA ARG A 245 -27.42 -28.43 -4.20
C ARG A 245 -28.36 -27.33 -4.73
N GLY A 246 -29.50 -27.75 -5.28
CA GLY A 246 -30.54 -26.82 -5.73
C GLY A 246 -31.16 -26.01 -4.57
N PRO A 247 -31.70 -24.82 -4.85
CA PRO A 247 -32.22 -23.90 -3.83
C PRO A 247 -33.53 -24.35 -3.17
N THR A 248 -34.14 -25.43 -3.61
CA THR A 248 -35.36 -25.99 -3.01
C THR A 248 -34.98 -27.28 -2.30
N GLY A 249 -34.61 -27.17 -1.03
CA GLY A 249 -34.59 -28.30 -0.11
C GLY A 249 -36.02 -28.73 0.18
N GLU A 250 -36.66 -29.39 -0.79
CA GLU A 250 -37.78 -30.28 -0.51
C GLU A 250 -37.22 -31.70 -0.46
N ALA A 251 -37.29 -32.27 0.75
CA ALA A 251 -37.01 -33.67 1.02
C ALA A 251 -38.21 -34.53 0.64
#